data_AF-A0A413UXB6-F1
#
_entry.id   AF-A0A413UXB6-F1
#
_cell.length_a   1.000
_cell.length_b   1.000
_cell.length_c   1.000
_cell.angle_alpha   90.00
_cell.angle_beta   90.00
_cell.angle_gamma   90.00
#
_symmetry.space_group_name_H-M   'P 1'
#
loop_
_entity.id
_entity.type
_entity.pdbx_description
1 polymer ?
#
loop_
_entity_poly.entity_id
_entity_poly.type
_entity_poly.pdbx_seq_one_letter_code
_entity_poly.pdbx_strand_id
1 'polypeptide(L)'
;MIIAWFSCGVTSAVACKIALSLYDDVQIYYIETGSGHPDNTRFLSDCERWYNRPIHTIRSDKYLNVEDVLAKKRFINGPTGAACTFELKKQVRYKLEKELGNWDGQVWGFDFDPKEINRAIRLKQQYPDTKPLFPLIERQITKKDAMGMLWKAGIEIPAMYKMGYNNNNCIGCVKGGMGYWNKIRKDFPEVFNRMAVIEREVSATCLKDKSGKIFLDELSPNRGEIPEEIMPDCSLICQIEFQGIIDRQVERVLKGEIHINDVT
;
A
#
# COMPACT_ATOMS: atom_id res chain seq x y z
N MET A 1 6.81 16.62 16.05
CA MET A 1 5.90 16.24 14.94
C MET A 1 6.05 14.79 14.53
N ILE A 2 4.93 14.06 14.53
CA ILE A 2 4.76 12.72 13.97
C ILE A 2 4.11 12.82 12.60
N ILE A 3 4.63 12.08 11.63
CA ILE A 3 4.03 11.94 10.30
C ILE A 3 3.20 10.66 10.32
N ALA A 4 1.91 10.73 9.96
CA ALA A 4 1.06 9.55 9.83
C ALA A 4 0.64 9.33 8.38
N TRP A 5 0.97 8.15 7.85
CA TRP A 5 0.71 7.82 6.45
C TRP A 5 -0.68 7.19 6.27
N PHE A 6 -1.58 7.94 5.64
CA PHE A 6 -2.89 7.48 5.22
C PHE A 6 -2.80 6.96 3.77
N SER A 7 -3.36 5.77 3.49
CA SER A 7 -3.33 5.15 2.15
C SER A 7 -4.73 4.92 1.53
N CYS A 8 -5.78 5.44 2.17
CA CYS A 8 -7.17 5.04 1.92
C CYS A 8 -7.43 3.54 2.17
N GLY A 9 -6.54 2.83 2.87
CA GLY A 9 -6.76 1.46 3.36
C GLY A 9 -7.27 1.45 4.79
N VAL A 10 -8.04 0.42 5.16
CA VAL A 10 -8.66 0.32 6.51
C VAL A 10 -7.63 0.32 7.64
N THR A 11 -6.48 -0.33 7.46
CA THR A 11 -5.41 -0.38 8.46
C THR A 11 -4.72 0.98 8.62
N SER A 12 -4.39 1.65 7.51
CA SER A 12 -3.82 3.01 7.55
C SER A 12 -4.75 4.00 8.25
N ALA A 13 -6.07 3.87 8.03
CA ALA A 13 -7.05 4.74 8.65
C ALA A 13 -7.09 4.58 10.18
N VAL A 14 -7.06 3.34 10.66
CA VAL A 14 -7.04 3.06 12.10
C VAL A 14 -5.70 3.41 12.72
N ALA A 15 -4.58 3.18 12.03
CA ALA A 15 -3.25 3.57 12.49
C ALA A 15 -3.15 5.09 12.70
N CYS A 16 -3.67 5.90 11.77
CA CYS A 16 -3.74 7.36 11.91
C CYS A 16 -4.61 7.77 13.11
N LYS A 17 -5.75 7.11 13.34
CA LYS A 17 -6.60 7.39 14.52
C LYS A 17 -5.87 7.12 15.82
N ILE A 18 -5.14 6.01 15.90
CA ILE A 18 -4.35 5.66 17.09
C ILE A 18 -3.22 6.67 17.29
N ALA A 19 -2.53 7.07 16.23
CA ALA A 19 -1.49 8.10 16.31
C ALA A 19 -2.01 9.40 16.93
N LEU A 20 -3.18 9.88 16.49
CA LEU A 20 -3.84 11.06 17.04
C LEU A 20 -4.21 10.95 18.53
N SER A 21 -4.32 9.72 19.07
CA SER A 21 -4.58 9.49 20.49
C SER A 21 -3.31 9.34 21.33
N LEU A 22 -2.16 9.08 20.68
CA LEU A 22 -0.88 8.80 21.33
C LEU A 22 0.04 10.02 21.37
N TYR A 23 -0.10 10.94 20.40
CA TYR A 23 0.82 12.04 20.21
C TYR A 23 0.07 13.36 20.02
N ASP A 24 0.60 14.45 20.58
CA ASP A 24 -0.03 15.77 20.52
C ASP A 24 0.10 16.44 19.14
N ASP A 25 1.24 16.23 18.46
CA ASP A 25 1.59 16.87 17.18
C ASP A 25 1.71 15.82 16.08
N VAL A 26 0.59 15.55 15.40
CA VAL A 26 0.48 14.58 14.30
C VAL A 26 0.01 15.26 13.02
N GLN A 27 0.77 15.08 11.95
CA GLN A 27 0.41 15.50 10.60
C GLN A 27 0.09 14.28 9.74
N ILE A 28 -1.13 14.23 9.19
CA ILE A 28 -1.59 13.09 8.40
C ILE A 28 -1.41 13.41 6.92
N TYR A 29 -0.72 12.53 6.19
CA TYR A 29 -0.47 12.70 4.76
C TYR A 29 -1.04 11.55 3.94
N TYR A 30 -1.69 11.90 2.84
CA TYR A 30 -2.13 10.99 1.80
C TYR A 30 -1.33 11.23 0.52
N ILE A 31 -0.71 10.19 -0.03
CA ILE A 31 -0.05 10.28 -1.33
C ILE A 31 -1.02 9.83 -2.43
N GLU A 32 -1.53 10.80 -3.18
CA GLU A 32 -2.40 10.59 -4.33
C GLU A 32 -1.57 10.12 -5.53
N THR A 33 -2.02 9.04 -6.19
CA THR A 33 -1.29 8.38 -7.28
C THR A 33 -1.97 8.44 -8.64
N GLY A 34 -3.12 9.09 -8.77
CA GLY A 34 -3.91 9.22 -9.98
C GLY A 34 -4.59 7.94 -10.46
N SER A 35 -4.54 6.84 -9.70
CA SER A 35 -5.02 5.52 -10.15
C SER A 35 -5.82 4.75 -9.08
N GLY A 36 -6.20 5.40 -7.99
CA GLY A 36 -7.09 4.83 -6.97
C GLY A 36 -8.54 4.74 -7.43
N HIS A 37 -9.36 3.99 -6.68
CA HIS A 37 -10.80 3.99 -6.92
C HIS A 37 -11.43 5.34 -6.53
N PRO A 38 -12.40 5.90 -7.29
CA PRO A 38 -13.00 7.21 -6.99
C PRO A 38 -13.60 7.33 -5.57
N ASP A 39 -14.11 6.22 -5.03
CA ASP A 39 -14.60 6.10 -3.64
C ASP A 39 -13.57 6.50 -2.57
N ASN A 40 -12.28 6.52 -2.90
CA ASN A 40 -11.22 7.02 -2.02
C ASN A 40 -11.51 8.45 -1.54
N THR A 41 -12.14 9.29 -2.37
CA THR A 41 -12.51 10.67 -2.02
C THR A 41 -13.52 10.70 -0.86
N ARG A 42 -14.54 9.83 -0.93
CA ARG A 42 -15.52 9.66 0.17
C ARG A 42 -14.80 9.16 1.42
N PHE A 43 -14.07 8.05 1.31
CA PHE A 43 -13.42 7.44 2.47
C PHE A 43 -12.44 8.39 3.17
N LEU A 44 -11.68 9.19 2.41
CA LEU A 44 -10.82 10.24 2.94
C LEU A 44 -11.63 11.27 3.74
N SER A 45 -12.72 11.79 3.18
CA SER A 45 -13.58 12.77 3.86
C SER A 45 -14.24 12.22 5.12
N ASP A 46 -14.67 10.95 5.10
CA ASP A 46 -15.20 10.26 6.28
C ASP A 46 -14.14 10.17 7.39
N CYS A 47 -12.89 9.86 7.01
CA CYS A 47 -11.76 9.79 7.93
C CYS A 47 -11.39 11.18 8.49
N GLU A 48 -11.38 12.24 7.68
CA GLU A 48 -11.15 13.61 8.17
C GLU A 48 -12.16 14.02 9.25
N ARG A 49 -13.45 13.71 9.03
CA ARG A 49 -14.50 13.94 10.04
C ARG A 49 -14.28 13.11 11.29
N TRP A 50 -13.88 11.84 11.13
CA TRP A 50 -13.59 10.96 12.27
C TRP A 50 -12.35 11.38 13.08
N TYR A 51 -11.37 11.97 12.40
CA TYR A 51 -10.15 12.50 13.01
C TYR A 51 -10.35 13.88 13.62
N ASN A 52 -11.35 14.62 13.13
CA ASN A 52 -11.49 16.05 13.36
C ASN A 52 -10.19 16.81 13.01
N ARG A 53 -9.55 16.38 11.92
CA ARG A 53 -8.27 16.89 11.40
C ARG A 53 -8.23 16.73 9.88
N PRO A 54 -7.61 17.65 9.15
CA PRO A 54 -7.42 17.50 7.71
C PRO A 54 -6.41 16.38 7.40
N ILE A 55 -6.53 15.80 6.21
CA ILE A 55 -5.52 14.90 5.63
C ILE A 55 -4.82 15.65 4.49
N HIS A 56 -3.52 15.90 4.66
CA HIS A 56 -2.71 16.60 3.66
C HIS A 56 -2.49 15.71 2.44
N THR A 57 -3.16 16.05 1.34
CA THR A 57 -3.00 15.33 0.07
C THR A 57 -1.79 15.88 -0.68
N ILE A 58 -0.82 15.01 -0.95
CA ILE A 58 0.39 15.31 -1.72
C ILE A 58 0.49 14.36 -2.93
N ARG A 59 1.15 14.80 -3.99
CA ARG A 59 1.27 14.02 -5.24
C ARG A 59 2.59 14.28 -5.95
N SER A 60 2.86 13.51 -7.00
CA SER A 60 3.99 13.77 -7.90
C SER A 60 3.73 15.00 -8.77
N ASP A 61 4.74 15.89 -8.87
CA ASP A 61 4.71 17.02 -9.81
C ASP A 61 5.08 16.60 -11.25
N LYS A 62 5.66 15.40 -11.40
CA LYS A 62 6.23 14.92 -12.67
C LYS A 62 5.30 13.98 -13.43
N TYR A 63 4.45 13.25 -12.68
CA TYR A 63 3.64 12.16 -13.21
C TYR A 63 2.21 12.28 -12.76
N LEU A 64 1.28 12.11 -13.70
CA LEU A 64 -0.15 12.24 -13.43
C LEU A 64 -0.70 11.02 -12.72
N ASN A 65 -0.31 9.82 -13.17
CA ASN A 65 -0.85 8.56 -12.70
C ASN A 65 0.10 7.38 -12.98
N VAL A 66 -0.32 6.15 -12.66
CA VAL A 66 0.47 4.94 -12.94
C VAL A 66 0.79 4.80 -14.42
N GLU A 67 -0.21 4.94 -15.30
CA GLU A 67 -0.05 4.79 -16.75
C GLU A 67 1.03 5.73 -17.32
N ASP A 68 1.01 7.00 -16.89
CA ASP A 68 2.00 8.02 -17.27
C ASP A 68 3.44 7.64 -16.84
N VAL A 69 3.61 7.07 -15.64
CA VAL A 69 4.92 6.57 -15.19
C VAL A 69 5.40 5.43 -16.08
N LEU A 70 4.54 4.44 -16.34
CA LEU A 70 4.93 3.24 -17.08
C LEU A 70 5.33 3.60 -18.52
N ALA A 71 4.55 4.45 -19.18
CA ALA A 71 4.83 4.91 -20.54
C ALA A 71 6.15 5.69 -20.62
N LYS A 72 6.35 6.68 -19.74
CA LYS A 72 7.55 7.54 -19.74
C LYS A 72 8.82 6.80 -19.30
N LYS A 73 8.72 5.90 -18.33
CA LYS A 73 9.89 5.13 -17.83
C LYS A 73 10.20 3.90 -18.68
N ARG A 74 9.26 3.46 -19.52
CA ARG A 74 9.33 2.20 -20.26
C ARG A 74 9.69 1.01 -19.36
N PHE A 75 9.15 0.99 -18.14
CA PHE A 75 9.41 -0.02 -17.12
C PHE A 75 8.18 -0.24 -16.25
N ILE A 76 7.84 -1.51 -16.02
CA ILE A 76 6.69 -1.91 -15.21
C ILE A 76 7.11 -2.24 -13.78
N ASN A 77 7.69 -3.41 -13.60
CA ASN A 77 8.23 -3.86 -12.32
C ASN A 77 9.43 -4.80 -12.55
N GLY A 78 10.18 -5.05 -11.48
CA GLY A 78 11.30 -5.96 -11.47
C GLY A 78 11.76 -6.25 -10.04
N PRO A 79 12.92 -6.88 -9.87
CA PRO A 79 13.45 -7.24 -8.54
C PRO A 79 13.57 -6.06 -7.57
N THR A 80 13.80 -4.85 -8.09
CA THR A 80 13.96 -3.61 -7.32
C THR A 80 12.65 -2.86 -7.05
N GLY A 81 11.49 -3.43 -7.45
CA GLY A 81 10.18 -2.80 -7.27
C GLY A 81 9.49 -2.41 -8.58
N ALA A 82 8.38 -1.68 -8.44
CA ALA A 82 7.64 -1.11 -9.57
C ALA A 82 7.99 0.36 -9.77
N ALA A 83 8.08 0.82 -11.03
CA ALA A 83 8.39 2.23 -11.32
C ALA A 83 7.37 3.18 -10.67
N CYS A 84 6.09 2.84 -10.69
CA CYS A 84 5.04 3.64 -10.06
C CYS A 84 5.22 3.77 -8.53
N THR A 85 5.74 2.73 -7.84
CA THR A 85 6.04 2.82 -6.41
C THR A 85 7.18 3.79 -6.14
N PHE A 86 8.21 3.80 -6.99
CA PHE A 86 9.33 4.72 -6.85
C PHE A 86 8.89 6.17 -7.13
N GLU A 87 8.29 6.42 -8.30
CA GLU A 87 8.01 7.77 -8.79
C GLU A 87 6.80 8.44 -8.12
N LEU A 88 5.72 7.68 -7.85
CA LEU A 88 4.49 8.24 -7.29
C LEU A 88 4.44 8.19 -5.77
N LYS A 89 5.31 7.39 -5.12
CA LYS A 89 5.28 7.23 -3.66
C LYS A 89 6.60 7.59 -3.00
N LYS A 90 7.69 6.87 -3.30
CA LYS A 90 9.00 7.13 -2.66
C LYS A 90 9.48 8.56 -2.92
N GLN A 91 9.49 9.01 -4.17
CA GLN A 91 9.95 10.37 -4.52
C GLN A 91 9.09 11.46 -3.87
N VAL A 92 7.77 11.27 -3.80
CA VAL A 92 6.86 12.22 -3.15
C VAL A 92 7.11 12.26 -1.64
N ARG A 93 7.31 11.10 -1.00
CA ARG A 93 7.71 11.02 0.40
C ARG A 93 9.05 11.72 0.65
N TYR A 94 10.09 11.40 -0.13
CA TYR A 94 11.41 11.99 0.02
C TYR A 94 11.39 13.51 -0.13
N LYS A 95 10.57 14.03 -1.05
CA LYS A 95 10.34 15.46 -1.20
C LYS A 95 9.77 16.07 0.08
N LEU A 96 8.70 15.47 0.62
CA LEU A 96 8.09 15.93 1.87
C LEU A 96 9.08 15.87 3.05
N GLU A 97 9.76 14.74 3.23
CA GLU A 97 10.76 14.55 4.29
C GLU A 97 11.85 15.64 4.21
N LYS A 98 12.33 15.95 3.01
CA LYS A 98 13.31 17.02 2.79
C LYS A 98 12.75 18.42 3.12
N GLU A 99 11.50 18.70 2.76
CA GLU A 99 10.85 19.99 3.03
C GLU A 99 10.59 20.20 4.53
N LEU A 100 10.21 19.13 5.26
CA LEU A 100 10.01 19.17 6.70
C LEU A 100 11.33 19.27 7.48
N GLY A 101 12.40 18.68 6.96
CA GLY A 101 13.76 18.71 7.53
C GLY A 101 13.96 17.84 8.76
N ASN A 102 12.96 17.71 9.65
CA ASN A 102 12.99 16.81 10.80
C ASN A 102 11.58 16.36 11.22
N TRP A 103 11.49 15.17 11.83
CA TRP A 103 10.29 14.59 12.45
C TRP A 103 10.71 13.61 13.55
N ASP A 104 9.80 13.29 14.46
CA ASP A 104 10.07 12.41 15.60
C ASP A 104 9.73 10.94 15.31
N GLY A 105 8.83 10.69 14.35
CA GLY A 105 8.43 9.34 13.94
C GLY A 105 7.52 9.32 12.72
N GLN A 106 7.47 8.18 12.02
CA GLN A 106 6.53 7.93 10.93
C GLN A 106 5.63 6.74 11.24
N VAL A 107 4.32 6.96 11.28
CA VAL A 107 3.33 5.90 11.54
C VAL A 107 2.97 5.15 10.26
N TRP A 108 3.06 3.82 10.34
CA TRP A 108 2.76 2.90 9.25
C TRP A 108 1.59 1.97 9.58
N GLY A 109 0.65 1.81 8.65
CA GLY A 109 -0.54 0.97 8.81
C GLY A 109 -0.32 -0.53 8.58
N PHE A 110 0.79 -1.09 9.07
CA PHE A 110 1.03 -2.55 9.07
C PHE A 110 0.26 -3.18 10.23
N ASP A 111 -0.66 -4.11 9.95
CA ASP A 111 -1.49 -4.77 10.96
C ASP A 111 -0.82 -6.01 11.56
N PHE A 112 -1.47 -6.59 12.57
CA PHE A 112 -0.99 -7.77 13.30
C PHE A 112 -1.20 -9.06 12.48
N ASP A 113 -0.42 -9.18 11.41
CA ASP A 113 -0.33 -10.35 10.52
C ASP A 113 1.15 -10.74 10.35
N PRO A 114 1.51 -12.03 10.28
CA PRO A 114 2.90 -12.45 10.13
C PRO A 114 3.65 -11.80 8.95
N LYS A 115 2.99 -11.60 7.80
CA LYS A 115 3.60 -10.96 6.62
C LYS A 115 3.80 -9.46 6.84
N GLU A 116 2.87 -8.79 7.52
CA GLU A 116 2.98 -7.36 7.83
C GLU A 116 3.99 -7.08 8.95
N ILE A 117 4.08 -7.94 9.97
CA ILE A 117 5.14 -7.89 11.00
C ILE A 117 6.51 -8.07 10.34
N ASN A 118 6.66 -9.03 9.43
CA ASN A 118 7.90 -9.17 8.68
C ASN A 118 8.25 -7.88 7.91
N ARG A 119 7.27 -7.25 7.27
CA ARG A 119 7.47 -5.96 6.58
C ARG A 119 7.84 -4.82 7.53
N ALA A 120 7.27 -4.78 8.74
CA ALA A 120 7.61 -3.82 9.78
C ALA A 120 9.07 -3.96 10.22
N ILE A 121 9.49 -5.19 10.55
CA ILE A 121 10.86 -5.52 10.94
C ILE A 121 11.85 -5.09 9.86
N ARG A 122 11.56 -5.47 8.61
CA ARG A 122 12.45 -5.16 7.51
C ARG A 122 12.51 -3.67 7.18
N LEU A 123 11.39 -2.95 7.32
CA LEU A 123 11.37 -1.49 7.21
C LEU A 123 12.31 -0.86 8.23
N LYS A 124 12.27 -1.32 9.48
CA LYS A 124 13.13 -0.83 10.54
C LYS A 124 14.61 -1.10 10.27
N GLN A 125 14.94 -2.30 9.78
CA GLN A 125 16.30 -2.70 9.43
C GLN A 125 16.87 -1.89 8.25
N GLN A 126 16.07 -1.64 7.20
CA GLN A 126 16.54 -1.02 5.96
C GLN A 126 16.44 0.50 5.94
N TYR A 127 15.47 1.07 6.66
CA TYR A 127 15.18 2.50 6.66
C TYR A 127 15.01 3.04 8.10
N PRO A 128 16.00 2.84 8.99
CA PRO A 128 15.91 3.26 10.40
C PRO A 128 15.69 4.78 10.55
N ASP A 129 16.24 5.58 9.63
CA ASP A 129 16.09 7.05 9.62
C ASP A 129 14.64 7.52 9.46
N THR A 130 13.75 6.66 8.97
CA THR A 130 12.30 6.96 8.93
C THR A 130 11.67 6.99 10.32
N LYS A 131 12.36 6.48 11.35
CA LYS A 131 11.85 6.36 12.74
C LYS A 131 10.46 5.69 12.74
N PRO A 132 10.32 4.47 12.19
CA PRO A 132 9.01 3.90 11.90
C PRO A 132 8.29 3.47 13.20
N LEU A 133 6.99 3.75 13.25
CA LEU A 133 6.07 3.45 14.35
C LEU A 133 4.94 2.54 13.86
N PHE A 134 4.60 1.51 14.63
CA PHE A 134 3.70 0.42 14.20
C PHE A 134 2.52 0.21 15.16
N PRO A 135 1.64 1.21 15.35
CA PRO A 135 0.63 1.20 16.41
C PRO A 135 -0.36 0.03 16.35
N LEU A 136 -0.60 -0.54 15.16
CA LEU A 136 -1.48 -1.71 15.04
C LEU A 136 -0.79 -2.98 15.52
N ILE A 137 0.48 -3.20 15.17
CA ILE A 137 1.26 -4.36 15.63
C ILE A 137 1.43 -4.30 17.16
N GLU A 138 1.77 -3.13 17.69
CA GLU A 138 1.92 -2.91 19.14
C GLU A 138 0.66 -3.26 19.93
N ARG A 139 -0.51 -3.00 19.35
CA ARG A 139 -1.83 -3.26 19.95
C ARG A 139 -2.46 -4.57 19.49
N GLN A 140 -1.73 -5.39 18.73
CA GLN A 140 -2.20 -6.65 18.15
C GLN A 140 -3.50 -6.53 17.33
N ILE A 141 -3.69 -5.40 16.65
CA ILE A 141 -4.87 -5.11 15.84
C ILE A 141 -4.69 -5.71 14.45
N THR A 142 -5.56 -6.65 14.09
CA THR A 142 -5.60 -7.23 12.73
C THR A 142 -6.39 -6.33 11.77
N LYS A 143 -6.30 -6.59 10.46
CA LYS A 143 -7.16 -5.94 9.45
C LYS A 143 -8.65 -6.11 9.74
N LYS A 144 -9.08 -7.27 10.25
CA LYS A 144 -10.49 -7.52 10.59
C LYS A 144 -10.93 -6.63 11.76
N ASP A 145 -10.08 -6.49 12.77
CA ASP A 145 -10.34 -5.58 13.89
C ASP A 145 -10.42 -4.13 13.40
N ALA A 146 -9.50 -3.72 12.52
CA ALA A 146 -9.53 -2.38 11.92
C ALA A 146 -10.83 -2.12 11.15
N MET A 147 -11.34 -3.09 10.39
CA MET A 147 -12.67 -2.99 9.75
C MET A 147 -13.79 -2.87 10.78
N GLY A 148 -13.75 -3.64 11.87
CA GLY A 148 -14.72 -3.55 12.97
C GLY A 148 -14.70 -2.20 13.67
N MET A 149 -13.52 -1.58 13.83
CA MET A 149 -13.38 -0.24 14.39
C MET A 149 -14.00 0.84 13.49
N LEU A 150 -13.80 0.75 12.17
CA LEU A 150 -14.44 1.65 11.21
C LEU A 150 -15.96 1.48 11.21
N TRP A 151 -16.45 0.24 11.22
CA TRP A 151 -17.88 -0.04 11.33
C TRP A 151 -18.50 0.56 12.59
N LYS A 152 -17.85 0.41 13.75
CA LYS A 152 -18.29 1.01 15.02
C LYS A 152 -18.29 2.54 14.97
N ALA A 153 -17.40 3.14 14.18
CA ALA A 153 -17.36 4.59 13.94
C ALA A 153 -18.40 5.07 12.90
N GLY A 154 -19.21 4.18 12.33
CA GLY A 154 -20.17 4.50 11.27
C GLY A 154 -19.52 4.80 9.91
N ILE A 155 -18.28 4.36 9.70
CA ILE A 155 -17.53 4.58 8.46
C ILE A 155 -17.59 3.34 7.59
N GLU A 156 -18.11 3.50 6.37
CA GLU A 156 -18.12 2.41 5.41
C GLU A 156 -16.72 2.15 4.83
N ILE A 157 -16.34 0.87 4.77
CA ILE A 157 -15.09 0.44 4.14
C ILE A 157 -15.03 0.86 2.66
N PRO A 158 -13.82 1.08 2.10
CA PRO A 158 -13.66 1.43 0.69
C PRO A 158 -14.26 0.42 -0.29
N ALA A 159 -14.77 0.91 -1.42
CA ALA A 159 -15.46 0.12 -2.44
C ALA A 159 -14.69 -1.13 -2.90
N MET A 160 -13.37 -1.05 -3.06
CA MET A 160 -12.55 -2.20 -3.48
C MET A 160 -12.72 -3.40 -2.55
N TYR A 161 -12.83 -3.19 -1.24
CA TYR A 161 -13.10 -4.29 -0.29
C TYR A 161 -14.49 -4.89 -0.49
N LYS A 162 -15.51 -4.05 -0.72
CA LYS A 162 -16.89 -4.50 -1.02
C LYS A 162 -16.96 -5.32 -2.31
N MET A 163 -16.11 -5.00 -3.29
CA MET A 163 -15.97 -5.74 -4.55
C MET A 163 -15.18 -7.04 -4.41
N GLY A 164 -14.74 -7.41 -3.21
CA GLY A 164 -13.98 -8.64 -2.94
C GLY A 164 -12.49 -8.54 -3.23
N TYR A 165 -11.92 -7.34 -3.33
CA TYR A 165 -10.46 -7.18 -3.35
C TYR A 165 -9.91 -7.14 -1.93
N ASN A 166 -8.79 -7.81 -1.70
CA ASN A 166 -8.17 -7.83 -0.37
C ASN A 166 -7.55 -6.49 0.05
N ASN A 167 -7.33 -5.55 -0.88
CA ASN A 167 -6.74 -4.24 -0.59
C ASN A 167 -7.33 -3.15 -1.47
N ASN A 168 -7.31 -1.92 -0.95
CA ASN A 168 -7.73 -0.72 -1.66
C ASN A 168 -6.56 -0.06 -2.42
N ASN A 169 -5.80 -0.87 -3.18
CA ASN A 169 -4.70 -0.40 -4.02
C ASN A 169 -5.24 0.36 -5.25
N CYS A 170 -4.33 0.91 -6.06
CA CYS A 170 -4.63 1.38 -7.41
C CYS A 170 -5.32 0.28 -8.24
N ILE A 171 -6.28 0.66 -9.08
CA ILE A 171 -6.93 -0.25 -10.03
C ILE A 171 -5.89 -0.60 -11.11
N GLY A 172 -5.74 -1.90 -11.43
CA GLY A 172 -4.71 -2.35 -12.37
C GLY A 172 -3.29 -2.29 -11.78
N CYS A 173 -3.12 -2.68 -10.52
CA CYS A 173 -1.81 -2.71 -9.87
C CYS A 173 -0.82 -3.64 -10.60
N VAL A 174 0.32 -3.09 -11.00
CA VAL A 174 1.43 -3.83 -11.65
C VAL A 174 2.22 -4.74 -10.71
N LYS A 175 1.74 -4.98 -9.49
CA LYS A 175 2.23 -6.04 -8.59
C LYS A 175 1.21 -7.16 -8.43
N GLY A 176 0.03 -7.02 -9.05
CA GLY A 176 -1.01 -8.03 -9.01
C GLY A 176 -0.67 -9.23 -9.86
N GLY A 177 -1.05 -10.42 -9.39
CA GLY A 177 -0.90 -11.67 -10.13
C GLY A 177 -1.99 -11.86 -11.21
N MET A 178 -1.93 -13.02 -11.89
CA MET A 178 -2.84 -13.36 -12.99
C MET A 178 -4.32 -13.31 -12.59
N GLY A 179 -4.68 -13.87 -11.43
CA GLY A 179 -6.08 -13.88 -10.98
C GLY A 179 -6.59 -12.49 -10.60
N TYR A 180 -5.73 -11.63 -10.05
CA TYR A 180 -6.06 -10.21 -9.84
C TYR A 180 -6.36 -9.53 -11.18
N TRP A 181 -5.49 -9.68 -12.17
CA TRP A 181 -5.69 -9.07 -13.48
C TRP A 181 -6.91 -9.63 -14.22
N ASN A 182 -7.24 -10.91 -14.07
CA ASN A 182 -8.48 -11.48 -14.58
C ASN A 182 -9.73 -10.95 -13.87
N LYS A 183 -9.64 -10.61 -12.57
CA LYS A 183 -10.72 -9.88 -11.88
C LYS A 183 -10.83 -8.44 -12.38
N ILE A 184 -9.70 -7.73 -12.56
CA ILE A 184 -9.67 -6.39 -13.17
C ILE A 184 -10.26 -6.40 -14.59
N ARG A 185 -10.01 -7.45 -15.39
CA ARG A 185 -10.62 -7.62 -16.71
C ARG A 185 -12.14 -7.60 -16.67
N LYS A 186 -12.74 -8.18 -15.63
CA LYS A 186 -14.21 -8.26 -15.46
C LYS A 186 -14.77 -6.97 -14.87
N ASP A 187 -14.16 -6.47 -13.80
CA ASP A 187 -14.70 -5.37 -13.02
C ASP A 187 -14.33 -3.99 -13.58
N PHE A 188 -13.19 -3.88 -14.26
CA PHE A 188 -12.64 -2.63 -14.83
C PHE A 188 -12.00 -2.89 -16.22
N PRO A 189 -12.78 -3.32 -17.22
CA PRO A 189 -12.26 -3.76 -18.54
C PRO A 189 -11.45 -2.66 -19.25
N GLU A 190 -11.81 -1.39 -19.08
CA GLU A 190 -11.05 -0.30 -19.67
C GLU A 190 -9.63 -0.16 -19.10
N VAL A 191 -9.47 -0.35 -17.78
CA VAL A 191 -8.15 -0.33 -17.13
C VAL A 191 -7.32 -1.52 -17.60
N PHE A 192 -7.95 -2.69 -17.75
CA PHE A 192 -7.31 -3.87 -18.30
C PHE A 192 -6.78 -3.61 -19.72
N ASN A 193 -7.63 -3.08 -20.60
CA ASN A 193 -7.29 -2.83 -22.00
C ASN A 193 -6.18 -1.78 -22.14
N ARG A 194 -6.25 -0.67 -21.38
CA ARG A 194 -5.18 0.34 -21.37
C ARG A 194 -3.85 -0.24 -20.92
N MET A 195 -3.84 -1.04 -19.85
CA MET A 195 -2.60 -1.67 -19.39
C MET A 195 -2.04 -2.65 -20.43
N ALA A 196 -2.88 -3.45 -21.08
CA ALA A 196 -2.42 -4.38 -22.14
C ALA A 196 -1.72 -3.64 -23.29
N VAL A 197 -2.23 -2.48 -23.70
CA VAL A 197 -1.57 -1.61 -24.69
C VAL A 197 -0.22 -1.12 -24.16
N ILE A 198 -0.19 -0.58 -22.93
CA ILE A 198 1.06 -0.11 -22.31
C ILE A 198 2.11 -1.21 -22.24
N GLU A 199 1.74 -2.43 -21.84
CA GLU A 199 2.65 -3.57 -21.78
C GLU A 199 3.34 -3.83 -23.14
N ARG A 200 2.59 -3.76 -24.25
CA ARG A 200 3.15 -3.91 -25.60
C ARG A 200 4.09 -2.77 -25.96
N GLU A 201 3.67 -1.54 -25.72
CA GLU A 201 4.48 -0.34 -26.02
C GLU A 201 5.81 -0.32 -25.27
N VAL A 202 5.84 -0.79 -24.02
CA VAL A 202 7.04 -0.87 -23.19
C VAL A 202 7.77 -2.21 -23.33
N SER A 203 7.15 -3.19 -24.00
CA SER A 203 7.67 -4.57 -24.17
C SER A 203 7.99 -5.27 -22.84
N ALA A 204 7.16 -5.03 -21.82
CA ALA A 204 7.29 -5.63 -20.50
C ALA A 204 5.91 -5.91 -19.88
N THR A 205 5.86 -6.82 -18.92
CA THR A 205 4.66 -7.20 -18.16
C THR A 205 5.05 -7.58 -16.73
N CYS A 206 4.13 -7.43 -15.78
CA CYS A 206 4.29 -7.95 -14.43
C CYS A 206 4.00 -9.45 -14.31
N LEU A 207 3.45 -10.08 -15.35
CA LEU A 207 3.00 -11.47 -15.31
C LEU A 207 4.04 -12.40 -15.93
N LYS A 208 4.29 -13.52 -15.24
CA LYS A 208 5.18 -14.57 -15.71
C LYS A 208 4.74 -15.94 -15.19
N ASP A 209 5.04 -16.98 -15.95
CA ASP A 209 4.98 -18.38 -15.51
C ASP A 209 6.29 -19.12 -15.84
N LYS A 210 6.24 -20.46 -15.83
CA LYS A 210 7.38 -21.33 -16.14
C LYS A 210 7.87 -21.18 -17.59
N SER A 211 7.00 -20.73 -18.50
CA SER A 211 7.29 -20.55 -19.92
C SER A 211 7.77 -19.14 -20.25
N GLY A 212 7.65 -18.19 -19.33
CA GLY A 212 8.19 -16.84 -19.46
C GLY A 212 7.18 -15.75 -19.14
N LYS A 213 7.34 -14.59 -19.80
CA LYS A 213 6.44 -13.44 -19.68
C LYS A 213 5.09 -13.74 -20.33
N ILE A 214 4.00 -13.23 -19.77
CA ILE A 214 2.65 -13.33 -20.34
C ILE A 214 2.06 -11.93 -20.42
N PHE A 215 1.79 -11.43 -21.62
CA PHE A 215 1.12 -10.13 -21.74
C PHE A 215 -0.36 -10.24 -21.39
N LEU A 216 -0.97 -9.15 -20.94
CA LEU A 216 -2.37 -9.13 -20.51
C LEU A 216 -3.34 -9.51 -21.63
N ASP A 217 -3.05 -9.13 -22.87
CA ASP A 217 -3.83 -9.52 -24.05
C ASP A 217 -3.70 -11.03 -24.39
N GLU A 218 -2.64 -11.69 -23.90
CA GLU A 218 -2.41 -13.13 -24.03
C GLU A 218 -2.89 -13.93 -22.79
N LEU A 219 -3.21 -13.25 -21.69
CA LEU A 219 -3.62 -13.89 -20.45
C LEU A 219 -4.96 -14.61 -20.61
N SER A 220 -4.99 -15.94 -20.48
CA SER A 220 -6.26 -16.67 -20.52
C SER A 220 -7.23 -16.25 -19.39
N PRO A 221 -8.54 -16.06 -19.66
CA PRO A 221 -9.53 -15.56 -18.69
C PRO A 221 -9.69 -16.37 -17.41
N ASN A 222 -9.27 -17.63 -17.42
CA ASN A 222 -9.39 -18.55 -16.30
C ASN A 222 -8.05 -18.83 -15.60
N ARG A 223 -7.00 -18.07 -15.94
CA ARG A 223 -5.65 -18.24 -15.35
C ARG A 223 -5.51 -17.51 -14.02
N GLY A 224 -4.80 -18.17 -13.11
CA GLY A 224 -4.49 -17.64 -11.78
C GLY A 224 -5.65 -17.81 -10.82
N GLU A 225 -5.31 -18.02 -9.55
CA GLU A 225 -6.29 -18.02 -8.47
C GLU A 225 -6.71 -16.57 -8.19
N ILE A 226 -8.02 -16.34 -8.03
CA ILE A 226 -8.48 -15.07 -7.46
C ILE A 226 -7.80 -14.96 -6.10
N PRO A 227 -7.07 -13.87 -5.80
CA PRO A 227 -6.25 -13.85 -4.61
C PRO A 227 -7.09 -14.09 -3.36
N GLU A 228 -6.96 -15.26 -2.73
CA GLU A 228 -7.29 -15.40 -1.31
C GLU A 228 -6.27 -14.62 -0.47
N GLU A 229 -5.06 -14.44 -1.00
CA GLU A 229 -3.98 -13.73 -0.35
C GLU A 229 -4.12 -12.21 -0.39
N ILE A 230 -3.84 -11.58 0.74
CA ILE A 230 -3.61 -10.14 0.84
C ILE A 230 -2.43 -9.80 -0.08
N MET A 231 -2.72 -9.16 -1.21
CA MET A 231 -1.65 -8.51 -1.97
C MET A 231 -0.98 -7.50 -1.02
N PRO A 232 0.34 -7.32 -1.06
CA PRO A 232 0.96 -6.24 -0.31
C PRO A 232 0.31 -4.91 -0.72
N ASP A 233 -0.28 -4.17 0.23
CA ASP A 233 -0.72 -2.79 -0.02
C ASP A 233 0.50 -2.00 -0.45
N CYS A 234 0.51 -1.35 -1.61
CA CYS A 234 1.65 -0.60 -2.12
C CYS A 234 2.15 0.43 -1.10
N SER A 235 3.02 0.02 -0.18
CA SER A 235 3.52 0.90 0.85
C SER A 235 4.42 1.96 0.22
N LEU A 236 4.71 3.02 0.96
CA LEU A 236 5.62 4.08 0.49
C LEU A 236 7.06 3.56 0.31
N ILE A 237 7.33 2.28 0.61
CA ILE A 237 8.62 1.60 0.48
C ILE A 237 8.54 0.51 -0.60
N CYS A 238 9.71 0.01 -1.03
CA CYS A 238 9.73 -1.06 -2.03
C CYS A 238 9.39 -2.37 -1.32
N GLN A 239 8.34 -3.05 -1.76
CA GLN A 239 7.81 -4.20 -1.03
C GLN A 239 8.42 -5.53 -1.45
N ILE A 240 9.02 -5.57 -2.63
CA ILE A 240 9.63 -6.78 -3.18
C ILE A 240 10.89 -7.15 -2.38
N GLU A 241 11.57 -6.16 -1.79
CA GLU A 241 12.73 -6.35 -0.90
C GLU A 241 12.41 -7.17 0.37
N PHE A 242 11.12 -7.33 0.71
CA PHE A 242 10.69 -7.88 2.01
C PHE A 242 9.98 -9.23 1.92
N GLN A 243 9.81 -9.80 0.73
CA GLN A 243 8.92 -10.95 0.52
C GLN A 243 9.59 -12.33 0.59
N GLY A 244 10.93 -12.40 0.56
CA GLY A 244 11.61 -13.68 0.34
C GLY A 244 11.79 -14.55 1.59
N ILE A 245 12.04 -13.95 2.75
CA ILE A 245 12.44 -14.66 3.97
C ILE A 245 11.82 -13.99 5.20
N ILE A 246 10.94 -14.73 5.88
CA ILE A 246 10.36 -14.34 7.17
C ILE A 246 11.51 -14.22 8.18
N ASP A 247 11.65 -13.04 8.78
CA ASP A 247 12.62 -12.82 9.84
C ASP A 247 12.28 -13.71 11.06
N ARG A 248 13.29 -14.36 11.65
CA ARG A 248 13.13 -15.22 12.84
C ARG A 248 12.46 -14.49 14.02
N GLN A 249 12.53 -13.15 14.05
CA GLN A 249 11.93 -12.31 15.07
C GLN A 249 10.41 -12.19 14.92
N VAL A 250 9.83 -12.51 13.76
CA VAL A 250 8.38 -12.45 13.52
C VAL A 250 7.63 -13.36 14.50
N GLU A 251 8.07 -14.60 14.66
CA GLU A 251 7.43 -15.56 15.58
C GLU A 251 7.52 -15.08 17.04
N ARG A 252 8.64 -14.46 17.41
CA ARG A 252 8.86 -13.91 18.76
C ARG A 252 7.94 -12.73 19.04
N VAL A 253 7.74 -11.84 18.06
CA VAL A 253 6.76 -10.73 18.16
C VAL A 253 5.34 -11.28 18.29
N LEU A 254 4.96 -12.28 17.48
CA LEU A 254 3.64 -12.91 17.52
C LEU A 254 3.34 -13.58 18.88
N LYS A 255 4.35 -14.19 19.50
CA LYS A 255 4.24 -14.80 20.84
C LYS A 255 4.32 -13.78 21.99
N GLY A 256 4.57 -12.51 21.69
CA GLY A 256 4.76 -11.47 22.70
C GLY A 256 6.08 -11.59 23.49
N GLU A 257 7.04 -12.36 22.99
CA GLU A 257 8.35 -12.56 23.62
C GLU A 257 9.26 -11.32 23.47
N ILE A 258 9.05 -10.53 22.41
CA ILE A 258 9.73 -9.25 22.16
C ILE A 258 8.73 -8.23 21.63
N HIS A 259 8.93 -6.96 21.96
CA HIS A 259 8.16 -5.87 21.38
C HIS A 259 8.69 -5.51 19.99
N ILE A 260 7.83 -5.07 19.06
CA ILE A 260 8.26 -4.64 17.72
C ILE A 260 9.26 -3.47 17.77
N ASN A 261 9.17 -2.63 18.81
CA ASN A 261 10.09 -1.52 19.04
C ASN A 261 11.47 -1.96 19.56
N ASP A 262 11.62 -3.21 20.00
CA ASP A 262 12.91 -3.77 20.45
C ASP A 262 13.64 -4.54 19.35
N VAL A 263 12.98 -4.77 18.21
CA VAL A 263 13.59 -5.46 17.06
C VAL A 263 14.71 -4.62 16.47
N THR A 264 15.87 -5.22 16.23
CA THR A 264 17.01 -4.60 15.55
C THR A 264 17.28 -5.23 14.20
#